data_AF-A0A7S3VRI7-F1
#
_entry.id   AF-A0A7S3VRI7-F1
#
_cell.length_a   1.000
_cell.length_b   1.000
_cell.length_c   1.000
_cell.angle_alpha   90.00
_cell.angle_beta   90.00
_cell.angle_gamma   90.00
#
_symmetry.space_group_name_H-M   'P 1'
#
loop_
_entity.id
_entity.type
_entity.pdbx_description
1 polymer ?
#
loop_
_entity_poly.entity_id
_entity_poly.type
_entity_poly.pdbx_seq_one_letter_code
_entity_poly.pdbx_strand_id
1 'polypeptide(L)'
;QAARLALGVCHPYLSRATPVLLAAAVTAVHDPSPAVAVYGMHMLHHLATEGLSADLRWQSELLFGICSRLVVGCDASAWHVAAPTAVALVLAIEASSDPRSPRCHALLHDLLFEVELGGHKASRRLPFLSPSVLPALLERLGLTVVRHLSRLLPLLLEWLHSYDAPSRAAASRGLCHLITRTWPRMPRHAPLLWQHLVVLVAKETAAAAEGDASTVSAAVASGQMRAEAEAAGVEVVSDALAAAEARLMQGPAVTGSLGNTASASTPAASAAAAAAAAAGVKNKQSRDSGSDAAQDAVLVHALHACLLLATCCAGSQAFWAAVGDTERTLQLAGHAAAHPTQHSAQRAPWQAGSDDNGQGA
;
A
#
# COMPACT_ATOMS: atom_id res chain seq x y z
N GLN A 1 6.11 -33.68 -5.62
CA GLN A 1 6.80 -33.87 -6.91
C GLN A 1 5.86 -33.67 -8.09
N ALA A 2 4.67 -34.29 -8.11
CA ALA A 2 3.65 -34.06 -9.15
C ALA A 2 3.24 -32.58 -9.32
N ALA A 3 3.02 -31.83 -8.22
CA ALA A 3 2.72 -30.40 -8.29
C ALA A 3 3.83 -29.57 -8.96
N ARG A 4 5.11 -29.90 -8.73
CA ARG A 4 6.23 -29.23 -9.40
C ARG A 4 6.28 -29.53 -10.89
N LEU A 5 5.94 -30.75 -11.29
CA LEU A 5 5.86 -31.13 -12.70
C LEU A 5 4.68 -30.43 -13.39
N ALA A 6 3.55 -30.29 -12.70
CA ALA A 6 2.39 -29.55 -13.20
C ALA A 6 2.68 -28.07 -13.45
N LEU A 7 3.42 -27.42 -12.55
CA LEU A 7 3.85 -26.02 -12.68
C LEU A 7 4.84 -25.78 -13.84
N GLY A 8 5.50 -26.84 -14.35
CA GLY A 8 6.40 -26.76 -15.50
C GLY A 8 5.70 -26.88 -16.86
N VAL A 9 4.39 -27.16 -16.88
CA VAL A 9 3.63 -27.29 -18.12
C VAL A 9 3.06 -25.93 -18.50
N CYS A 10 3.51 -25.40 -19.64
CA CYS A 10 2.97 -24.18 -20.23
C CYS A 10 2.01 -24.49 -21.40
N HIS A 11 1.27 -23.48 -21.85
CA HIS A 11 0.50 -23.52 -23.08
C HIS A 11 1.39 -23.97 -24.27
N PRO A 12 0.93 -24.84 -25.20
CA PRO A 12 -0.45 -25.33 -25.43
C PRO A 12 -0.79 -26.68 -24.77
N TYR A 13 0.16 -27.35 -24.12
CA TYR A 13 -0.06 -28.69 -23.55
C TYR A 13 -0.91 -28.68 -22.29
N LEU A 14 -1.03 -27.50 -21.66
CA LEU A 14 -1.81 -27.30 -20.45
C LEU A 14 -3.28 -27.68 -20.64
N SER A 15 -3.91 -27.29 -21.75
CA SER A 15 -5.34 -27.55 -22.03
C SER A 15 -5.70 -29.04 -22.00
N ARG A 16 -4.83 -29.91 -22.50
CA ARG A 16 -5.06 -31.36 -22.47
C ARG A 16 -4.91 -31.94 -21.06
N ALA A 17 -4.05 -31.35 -20.25
CA ALA A 17 -3.80 -31.77 -18.87
C ALA A 17 -4.77 -31.12 -17.86
N THR A 18 -5.45 -30.02 -18.23
CA THR A 18 -6.36 -29.25 -17.37
C THR A 18 -7.33 -30.11 -16.57
N PRO A 19 -8.11 -31.07 -17.14
CA PRO A 19 -9.09 -31.81 -16.34
C PRO A 19 -8.44 -32.65 -15.22
N VAL A 20 -7.28 -33.25 -15.49
CA VAL A 20 -6.54 -34.07 -14.51
C VAL A 20 -5.87 -33.17 -13.46
N LEU A 21 -5.24 -32.08 -13.90
CA LEU A 21 -4.60 -31.12 -13.02
C LEU A 21 -5.60 -30.40 -12.13
N LEU A 22 -6.77 -30.06 -12.67
CA LEU A 22 -7.86 -29.41 -11.93
C LEU A 22 -8.39 -30.34 -10.84
N ALA A 23 -8.69 -31.60 -11.16
CA ALA A 23 -9.11 -32.59 -10.16
C ALA A 23 -8.05 -32.78 -9.06
N ALA A 24 -6.77 -32.88 -9.43
CA ALA A 24 -5.67 -32.98 -8.47
C ALA A 24 -5.51 -31.71 -7.61
N ALA A 25 -5.68 -30.53 -8.19
CA ALA A 25 -5.56 -29.26 -7.48
C ALA A 25 -6.72 -29.05 -6.51
N VAL A 26 -7.95 -29.35 -6.93
CA VAL A 26 -9.15 -29.25 -6.07
C VAL A 26 -9.06 -30.23 -4.90
N THR A 27 -8.64 -31.47 -5.14
CA THR A 27 -8.44 -32.44 -4.05
C THR A 27 -7.34 -32.01 -3.09
N ALA A 28 -6.22 -31.50 -3.59
CA ALA A 28 -5.13 -31.00 -2.76
C ALA A 28 -5.55 -29.78 -1.92
N VAL A 29 -6.37 -28.87 -2.45
CA VAL A 29 -6.89 -27.70 -1.71
C VAL A 29 -7.77 -28.11 -0.52
N HIS A 30 -8.46 -29.25 -0.62
CA HIS A 30 -9.30 -29.78 0.44
C HIS A 30 -8.57 -30.70 1.43
N ASP A 31 -7.26 -30.87 1.26
CA ASP A 31 -6.46 -31.68 2.18
C ASP A 31 -6.36 -31.00 3.56
N PRO A 32 -6.48 -31.76 4.66
CA PRO A 32 -6.35 -31.21 6.01
C PRO A 32 -4.94 -30.68 6.31
N SER A 33 -3.91 -31.11 5.56
CA SER A 33 -2.56 -30.61 5.69
C SER A 33 -2.41 -29.24 5.00
N PRO A 34 -2.09 -28.17 5.73
CA PRO A 34 -1.96 -26.84 5.14
C PRO A 34 -0.85 -26.76 4.09
N ALA A 35 0.19 -27.59 4.22
CA ALA A 35 1.26 -27.66 3.24
C ALA A 35 0.77 -28.19 1.88
N VAL A 36 -0.09 -29.21 1.89
CA VAL A 36 -0.67 -29.79 0.67
C VAL A 36 -1.68 -28.83 0.04
N ALA A 37 -2.50 -28.20 0.88
CA ALA A 37 -3.46 -27.19 0.45
C ALA A 37 -2.79 -26.02 -0.30
N VAL A 38 -1.66 -25.51 0.22
CA VAL A 38 -0.88 -24.45 -0.44
C VAL A 38 -0.37 -24.88 -1.82
N TYR A 39 0.11 -26.12 -1.98
CA TYR A 39 0.48 -26.63 -3.31
C TYR A 39 -0.73 -26.71 -4.26
N GLY A 40 -1.89 -27.12 -3.77
CA GLY A 40 -3.14 -27.09 -4.53
C GLY A 40 -3.50 -25.66 -4.99
N MET A 41 -3.37 -24.66 -4.10
CA MET A 41 -3.61 -23.26 -4.44
C MET A 41 -2.64 -22.73 -5.50
N HIS A 42 -1.36 -23.11 -5.45
CA HIS A 42 -0.40 -22.76 -6.49
C HIS A 42 -0.73 -23.41 -7.83
N MET A 43 -1.16 -24.67 -7.84
CA MET A 43 -1.61 -25.35 -9.07
C MET A 43 -2.83 -24.66 -9.66
N LEU A 44 -3.82 -24.30 -8.83
CA LEU A 44 -4.99 -23.56 -9.28
C LEU A 44 -4.63 -22.17 -9.81
N HIS A 45 -3.70 -21.47 -9.16
CA HIS A 45 -3.23 -20.17 -9.62
C HIS A 45 -2.58 -20.28 -11.00
N HIS A 46 -1.69 -21.25 -11.19
CA HIS A 46 -1.04 -21.52 -12.47
C HIS A 46 -2.05 -21.85 -13.57
N LEU A 47 -3.05 -22.68 -13.26
CA LEU A 47 -4.14 -22.97 -14.21
C LEU A 47 -4.94 -21.71 -14.56
N ALA A 48 -5.13 -20.79 -13.62
CA ALA A 48 -5.86 -19.55 -13.85
C ALA A 48 -5.07 -18.53 -14.67
N THR A 49 -3.75 -18.46 -14.50
CA THR A 49 -2.89 -17.48 -15.20
C THR A 49 -2.44 -17.95 -16.56
N GLU A 50 -2.09 -19.23 -16.70
CA GLU A 50 -1.53 -19.81 -17.94
C GLU A 50 -2.55 -20.60 -18.76
N GLY A 51 -3.66 -21.02 -18.13
CA GLY A 51 -4.69 -21.83 -18.76
C GLY A 51 -5.64 -21.02 -19.64
N LEU A 52 -6.24 -21.70 -20.64
CA LEU A 52 -7.32 -21.10 -21.40
C LEU A 52 -8.56 -20.96 -20.51
N SER A 53 -9.13 -19.76 -20.44
CA SER A 53 -10.36 -19.49 -19.70
C SER A 53 -11.52 -20.41 -20.09
N ALA A 54 -11.57 -20.85 -21.35
CA ALA A 54 -12.56 -21.80 -21.84
C ALA A 54 -12.50 -23.15 -21.08
N ASP A 55 -11.30 -23.59 -20.72
CA ASP A 55 -11.07 -24.87 -20.03
C ASP A 55 -11.44 -24.81 -18.54
N LEU A 56 -11.62 -23.61 -17.97
CA LEU A 56 -12.06 -23.43 -16.58
C LEU A 56 -13.55 -23.12 -16.48
N ARG A 57 -14.11 -22.48 -17.51
CA ARG A 57 -15.51 -22.02 -17.53
C ARG A 57 -16.55 -23.12 -17.38
N TRP A 58 -16.28 -24.32 -17.89
CA TRP A 58 -17.21 -25.45 -17.76
C TRP A 58 -17.41 -25.91 -16.30
N GLN A 59 -16.48 -25.58 -15.40
CA GLN A 59 -16.61 -25.79 -13.94
C GLN A 59 -16.74 -24.47 -13.15
N SER A 60 -17.21 -23.40 -13.79
CA SER A 60 -17.28 -22.06 -13.19
C SER A 60 -17.92 -22.02 -11.80
N GLU A 61 -19.06 -22.69 -11.59
CA GLU A 61 -19.75 -22.73 -10.29
C GLU A 61 -18.94 -23.45 -9.20
N LEU A 62 -18.35 -24.60 -9.53
CA LEU A 62 -17.51 -25.35 -8.60
C LEU A 62 -16.30 -24.52 -8.18
N LEU A 63 -15.61 -23.93 -9.16
CA LEU A 63 -14.41 -23.14 -8.92
C LEU A 63 -14.71 -21.87 -8.15
N PHE A 64 -15.85 -21.21 -8.42
CA PHE A 64 -16.29 -20.07 -7.63
C PHE A 64 -16.55 -20.46 -6.17
N GLY A 65 -17.24 -21.58 -5.93
CA GLY A 65 -17.45 -22.10 -4.57
C GLY A 65 -16.14 -22.44 -3.85
N ILE A 66 -15.11 -22.89 -4.58
CA ILE A 66 -13.77 -23.08 -4.04
C ILE A 66 -13.12 -21.74 -3.71
N CYS A 67 -13.23 -20.72 -4.56
CA CYS A 67 -12.69 -19.38 -4.31
C CYS A 67 -13.23 -18.77 -3.01
N SER A 68 -14.55 -18.82 -2.79
CA SER A 68 -15.14 -18.32 -1.53
C SER A 68 -14.64 -19.09 -0.31
N ARG A 69 -14.44 -20.42 -0.40
CA ARG A 69 -13.86 -21.22 0.71
C ARG A 69 -12.36 -21.01 0.90
N LEU A 70 -11.63 -20.70 -0.15
CA LEU A 70 -10.20 -20.34 -0.08
C LEU A 70 -10.00 -19.02 0.63
N VAL A 71 -10.95 -18.11 0.50
CA VAL A 71 -10.95 -16.83 1.18
C VAL A 71 -11.48 -17.00 2.62
N VAL A 72 -12.71 -17.46 2.76
CA VAL A 72 -13.38 -17.53 4.06
C VAL A 72 -12.81 -18.68 4.91
N GLY A 73 -12.25 -18.35 6.07
CA GLY A 73 -11.71 -19.34 7.01
C GLY A 73 -10.32 -19.90 6.69
N CYS A 74 -9.60 -19.29 5.75
CA CYS A 74 -8.19 -19.65 5.49
C CYS A 74 -7.28 -19.27 6.66
N ASP A 75 -6.27 -20.11 6.93
CA ASP A 75 -5.24 -19.78 7.90
C ASP A 75 -4.45 -18.54 7.46
N ALA A 76 -4.05 -17.72 8.42
CA ALA A 76 -3.32 -16.48 8.18
C ALA A 76 -1.98 -16.72 7.46
N SER A 77 -1.39 -17.91 7.61
CA SER A 77 -0.16 -18.29 6.93
C SER A 77 -0.35 -18.55 5.44
N ALA A 78 -1.52 -19.04 5.00
CA ALA A 78 -1.80 -19.42 3.61
C ALA A 78 -2.51 -18.31 2.82
N TRP A 79 -3.04 -17.29 3.50
CA TRP A 79 -3.76 -16.18 2.87
C TRP A 79 -3.01 -15.49 1.73
N HIS A 80 -1.68 -15.36 1.85
CA HIS A 80 -0.84 -14.74 0.84
C HIS A 80 -0.84 -15.48 -0.51
N VAL A 81 -1.22 -16.76 -0.53
CA VAL A 81 -1.45 -17.55 -1.74
C VAL A 81 -2.94 -17.63 -2.04
N ALA A 82 -3.77 -17.84 -1.03
CA ALA A 82 -5.20 -18.08 -1.22
C ALA A 82 -5.93 -16.90 -1.88
N ALA A 83 -5.69 -15.66 -1.41
CA ALA A 83 -6.33 -14.47 -1.96
C ALA A 83 -5.99 -14.23 -3.44
N PRO A 84 -4.71 -14.20 -3.88
CA PRO A 84 -4.40 -14.04 -5.30
C PRO A 84 -4.84 -15.24 -6.14
N THR A 85 -4.82 -16.47 -5.62
CA THR A 85 -5.40 -17.63 -6.32
C THR A 85 -6.89 -17.46 -6.57
N ALA A 86 -7.66 -17.05 -5.56
CA ALA A 86 -9.10 -16.86 -5.69
C ALA A 86 -9.44 -15.76 -6.70
N VAL A 87 -8.72 -14.63 -6.67
CA VAL A 87 -8.90 -13.55 -7.65
C VAL A 87 -8.54 -14.01 -9.05
N ALA A 88 -7.38 -14.64 -9.25
CA ALA A 88 -6.97 -15.14 -10.56
C ALA A 88 -7.99 -16.11 -11.15
N LEU A 89 -8.50 -17.06 -10.35
CA LEU A 89 -9.52 -18.01 -10.78
C LEU A 89 -10.82 -17.31 -11.19
N VAL A 90 -11.36 -16.40 -10.36
CA VAL A 90 -12.61 -15.71 -10.70
C VAL A 90 -12.44 -14.87 -11.97
N LEU A 91 -11.31 -14.18 -12.13
CA LEU A 91 -11.03 -13.41 -13.35
C LEU A 91 -10.86 -14.30 -14.59
N ALA A 92 -10.29 -15.50 -14.44
CA ALA A 92 -10.15 -16.47 -15.52
C ALA A 92 -11.49 -17.09 -15.92
N ILE A 93 -12.35 -17.40 -14.94
CA ILE A 93 -13.70 -17.94 -15.18
C ILE A 93 -14.56 -16.88 -15.87
N GLU A 94 -14.56 -15.66 -15.34
CA GLU A 94 -15.28 -14.50 -15.87
C GLU A 94 -14.49 -13.81 -16.98
N ALA A 95 -13.97 -14.57 -17.95
CA ALA A 95 -13.18 -13.97 -19.03
C ALA A 95 -13.97 -12.96 -19.91
N SER A 96 -15.30 -12.84 -19.74
CA SER A 96 -16.04 -11.69 -20.26
C SER A 96 -15.70 -10.46 -19.42
N SER A 97 -15.34 -9.36 -20.07
CA SER A 97 -15.13 -8.07 -19.42
C SER A 97 -16.45 -7.43 -18.96
N ASP A 98 -17.28 -8.18 -18.23
CA ASP A 98 -18.51 -7.67 -17.64
C ASP A 98 -18.21 -7.08 -16.25
N PRO A 99 -18.26 -5.74 -16.09
CA PRO A 99 -18.04 -5.09 -14.81
C PRO A 99 -19.17 -5.34 -13.80
N ARG A 100 -20.28 -5.96 -14.22
CA ARG A 100 -21.42 -6.30 -13.36
C ARG A 100 -21.45 -7.76 -12.94
N SER A 101 -20.37 -8.52 -13.18
CA SER A 101 -20.30 -9.92 -12.77
C SER A 101 -20.63 -10.07 -11.26
N PRO A 102 -21.67 -10.84 -10.90
CA PRO A 102 -22.04 -11.06 -9.50
C PRO A 102 -20.94 -11.80 -8.75
N ARG A 103 -20.18 -12.68 -9.44
CA ARG A 103 -19.07 -13.45 -8.83
C ARG A 103 -17.92 -12.55 -8.41
N CYS A 104 -17.55 -11.57 -9.24
CA CYS A 104 -16.52 -10.59 -8.87
C CYS A 104 -16.94 -9.75 -7.65
N HIS A 105 -18.20 -9.32 -7.60
CA HIS A 105 -18.73 -8.58 -6.45
C HIS A 105 -18.79 -9.42 -5.18
N ALA A 106 -19.21 -10.69 -5.28
CA ALA A 106 -19.28 -11.61 -4.16
C ALA A 106 -17.88 -11.94 -3.63
N LEU A 107 -16.91 -12.22 -4.51
CA LEU A 107 -15.53 -12.44 -4.09
C LEU A 107 -14.94 -11.22 -3.38
N LEU A 108 -15.14 -10.01 -3.91
CA LEU A 108 -14.68 -8.79 -3.25
C LEU A 108 -15.34 -8.61 -1.88
N HIS A 109 -16.63 -8.93 -1.75
CA HIS A 109 -17.33 -8.90 -0.48
C HIS A 109 -16.70 -9.87 0.55
N ASP A 110 -16.41 -11.10 0.14
CA ASP A 110 -15.77 -12.13 0.99
C ASP A 110 -14.36 -11.70 1.40
N LEU A 111 -13.57 -11.16 0.47
CA LEU A 111 -12.24 -10.61 0.74
C LEU A 111 -12.30 -9.45 1.73
N LEU A 112 -13.22 -8.51 1.54
CA LEU A 112 -13.40 -7.38 2.47
C LEU A 112 -13.80 -7.86 3.85
N PHE A 113 -14.67 -8.87 3.95
CA PHE A 113 -15.07 -9.43 5.25
C PHE A 113 -13.88 -10.05 6.00
N GLU A 114 -13.08 -10.87 5.33
CA GLU A 114 -11.88 -11.49 5.92
C GLU A 114 -10.80 -10.47 6.29
N VAL A 115 -10.70 -9.40 5.51
CA VAL A 115 -9.72 -8.34 5.75
C VAL A 115 -10.18 -7.38 6.84
N GLU A 116 -11.49 -7.14 7.02
CA GLU A 116 -12.02 -6.40 8.18
C GLU A 116 -11.75 -7.15 9.48
N LEU A 117 -11.93 -8.48 9.49
CA LEU A 117 -11.60 -9.33 10.63
C LEU A 117 -10.10 -9.34 10.95
N GLY A 118 -9.27 -9.24 9.91
CA GLY A 118 -7.82 -9.42 9.97
C GLY A 118 -6.98 -8.16 9.78
N GLY A 119 -7.59 -6.97 9.68
CA GLY A 119 -6.98 -5.78 9.08
C GLY A 119 -5.78 -5.21 9.82
N HIS A 120 -5.65 -5.54 11.11
CA HIS A 120 -4.51 -5.18 11.95
C HIS A 120 -3.26 -6.03 11.65
N LYS A 121 -3.41 -7.19 10.99
CA LYS A 121 -2.29 -8.10 10.67
C LYS A 121 -1.75 -7.80 9.28
N ALA A 122 -0.46 -7.47 9.19
CA ALA A 122 0.23 -7.24 7.92
C ALA A 122 0.14 -8.46 6.97
N SER A 123 0.10 -9.69 7.51
CA SER A 123 -0.06 -10.92 6.74
C SER A 123 -1.38 -11.03 5.97
N ARG A 124 -2.43 -10.29 6.38
CA ARG A 124 -3.72 -10.25 5.69
C ARG A 124 -3.86 -9.03 4.79
N ARG A 125 -3.41 -7.88 5.28
CA ARG A 125 -3.46 -6.60 4.56
C ARG A 125 -2.57 -6.56 3.33
N LEU A 126 -1.30 -6.96 3.44
CA LEU A 126 -0.34 -6.84 2.34
C LEU A 126 -0.74 -7.70 1.13
N PRO A 127 -1.15 -8.97 1.28
CA PRO A 127 -1.62 -9.76 0.14
C PRO A 127 -2.89 -9.19 -0.48
N PHE A 128 -3.81 -8.63 0.31
CA PHE A 128 -5.00 -7.99 -0.22
C PHE A 128 -4.67 -6.75 -1.06
N LEU A 129 -3.75 -5.91 -0.59
CA LEU A 129 -3.28 -4.72 -1.30
C LEU A 129 -2.29 -5.03 -2.45
N SER A 130 -1.91 -6.30 -2.63
CA SER A 130 -1.00 -6.70 -3.69
C SER A 130 -1.60 -6.39 -5.07
N PRO A 131 -0.77 -6.09 -6.09
CA PRO A 131 -1.25 -5.81 -7.45
C PRO A 131 -2.16 -6.90 -8.03
N SER A 132 -1.94 -8.16 -7.64
CA SER A 132 -2.71 -9.32 -8.08
C SER A 132 -4.12 -9.43 -7.48
N VAL A 133 -4.44 -8.70 -6.41
CA VAL A 133 -5.70 -8.86 -5.68
C VAL A 133 -6.58 -7.62 -5.85
N LEU A 134 -6.34 -6.56 -5.04
CA LEU A 134 -7.21 -5.40 -5.03
C LEU A 134 -7.20 -4.67 -6.39
N PRO A 135 -6.04 -4.27 -6.96
CA PRO A 135 -6.02 -3.58 -8.25
C PRO A 135 -6.66 -4.41 -9.37
N ALA A 136 -6.34 -5.69 -9.48
CA ALA A 136 -6.94 -6.58 -10.48
C ALA A 136 -8.48 -6.62 -10.40
N LEU A 137 -9.05 -6.64 -9.18
CA LEU A 137 -10.50 -6.55 -8.98
C LEU A 137 -11.06 -5.15 -9.31
N LEU A 138 -10.36 -4.09 -8.95
CA LEU A 138 -10.76 -2.71 -9.28
C LEU A 138 -10.80 -2.50 -10.81
N GLU A 139 -9.87 -3.08 -11.54
CA GLU A 139 -9.85 -3.03 -13.01
C GLU A 139 -11.03 -3.77 -13.61
N ARG A 140 -11.38 -4.94 -13.06
CA ARG A 140 -12.52 -5.73 -13.55
C ARG A 140 -13.86 -5.07 -13.26
N LEU A 141 -14.05 -4.54 -12.04
CA LEU A 141 -15.31 -3.93 -11.61
C LEU A 141 -15.49 -2.50 -12.15
N GLY A 142 -14.40 -1.75 -12.32
CA GLY A 142 -14.45 -0.36 -12.74
C GLY A 142 -15.37 0.46 -11.83
N LEU A 143 -16.32 1.20 -12.42
CA LEU A 143 -17.26 2.06 -11.68
C LEU A 143 -18.20 1.29 -10.73
N THR A 144 -18.41 -0.01 -10.91
CA THR A 144 -19.34 -0.77 -10.07
C THR A 144 -18.80 -1.01 -8.66
N VAL A 145 -17.48 -0.83 -8.45
CA VAL A 145 -16.86 -0.92 -7.12
C VAL A 145 -17.40 0.13 -6.14
N VAL A 146 -18.04 1.19 -6.63
CA VAL A 146 -18.70 2.21 -5.78
C VAL A 146 -19.67 1.58 -4.77
N ARG A 147 -20.26 0.42 -5.08
CA ARG A 147 -21.12 -0.35 -4.16
C ARG A 147 -20.39 -0.79 -2.88
N HIS A 148 -19.08 -0.99 -2.96
CA HIS A 148 -18.21 -1.46 -1.89
C HIS A 148 -17.40 -0.34 -1.24
N LEU A 149 -17.54 0.90 -1.73
CA LEU A 149 -16.73 2.04 -1.31
C LEU A 149 -16.92 2.37 0.18
N SER A 150 -18.13 2.16 0.72
CA SER A 150 -18.42 2.39 2.15
C SER A 150 -17.59 1.51 3.09
N ARG A 151 -17.16 0.32 2.63
CA ARG A 151 -16.33 -0.62 3.38
C ARG A 151 -14.86 -0.49 3.01
N LEU A 152 -14.58 -0.37 1.71
CA LEU A 152 -13.21 -0.31 1.19
C LEU A 152 -12.49 0.99 1.56
N LEU A 153 -13.17 2.14 1.50
CA LEU A 153 -12.53 3.44 1.72
C LEU A 153 -12.01 3.62 3.16
N PRO A 154 -12.80 3.33 4.21
CA PRO A 154 -12.29 3.41 5.59
C PRO A 154 -11.08 2.52 5.83
N LEU A 155 -11.07 1.29 5.30
CA LEU A 155 -9.94 0.36 5.45
C LEU A 155 -8.67 0.89 4.80
N LEU A 156 -8.77 1.41 3.57
CA LEU A 156 -7.62 2.00 2.87
C LEU A 156 -7.06 3.19 3.65
N LEU A 157 -7.93 4.04 4.21
CA LEU A 157 -7.52 5.19 5.02
C LEU A 157 -6.88 4.77 6.35
N GLU A 158 -7.42 3.76 7.02
CA GLU A 158 -6.81 3.20 8.24
C GLU A 158 -5.38 2.70 7.95
N TRP A 159 -5.20 2.00 6.84
CA TRP A 159 -3.91 1.45 6.44
C TRP A 159 -2.94 2.50 5.92
N LEU A 160 -3.45 3.58 5.34
CA LEU A 160 -2.68 4.76 4.95
C LEU A 160 -1.97 5.38 6.15
N HIS A 161 -2.58 5.31 7.35
CA HIS A 161 -2.01 5.82 8.59
C HIS A 161 -1.30 4.75 9.44
N SER A 162 -1.16 3.54 8.92
CA SER A 162 -0.49 2.46 9.65
C SER A 162 1.00 2.75 9.90
N TYR A 163 1.55 2.21 10.98
CA TYR A 163 2.97 2.38 11.33
C TYR A 163 3.92 1.76 10.29
N ASP A 164 3.44 0.76 9.55
CA ASP A 164 4.21 -0.03 8.60
C ASP A 164 4.32 0.63 7.23
N ALA A 165 5.53 1.03 6.82
CA ALA A 165 5.80 1.69 5.54
C ALA A 165 5.29 0.91 4.30
N PRO A 166 5.55 -0.41 4.14
CA PRO A 166 5.02 -1.16 3.00
C PRO A 166 3.50 -1.21 2.96
N SER A 167 2.83 -1.24 4.12
CA SER A 167 1.38 -1.16 4.17
C SER A 167 0.85 0.21 3.73
N ARG A 168 1.49 1.30 4.15
CA ARG A 168 1.13 2.65 3.67
C ARG A 168 1.31 2.78 2.17
N ALA A 169 2.41 2.26 1.63
CA ALA A 169 2.73 2.32 0.20
C ALA A 169 1.74 1.51 -0.65
N ALA A 170 1.36 0.32 -0.16
CA ALA A 170 0.38 -0.52 -0.83
C ALA A 170 -1.03 0.10 -0.75
N ALA A 171 -1.38 0.74 0.38
CA ALA A 171 -2.66 1.41 0.56
C ALA A 171 -2.78 2.67 -0.32
N SER A 172 -1.73 3.49 -0.41
CA SER A 172 -1.73 4.69 -1.27
C SER A 172 -1.83 4.32 -2.75
N ARG A 173 -1.14 3.26 -3.20
CA ARG A 173 -1.30 2.71 -4.56
C ARG A 173 -2.72 2.19 -4.81
N GLY A 174 -3.26 1.42 -3.86
CA GLY A 174 -4.65 0.93 -3.94
C GLY A 174 -5.66 2.08 -4.03
N LEU A 175 -5.42 3.16 -3.27
CA LEU A 175 -6.24 4.37 -3.32
C LEU A 175 -6.13 5.10 -4.66
N CYS A 176 -4.94 5.21 -5.24
CA CYS A 176 -4.77 5.77 -6.60
C CYS A 176 -5.64 5.01 -7.60
N HIS A 177 -5.55 3.68 -7.63
CA HIS A 177 -6.36 2.86 -8.53
C HIS A 177 -7.86 3.01 -8.26
N LEU A 178 -8.28 3.10 -7.00
CA LEU A 178 -9.67 3.33 -6.65
C LEU A 178 -10.16 4.68 -7.22
N ILE A 179 -9.40 5.75 -7.01
CA ILE A 179 -9.73 7.09 -7.50
C ILE A 179 -9.81 7.08 -9.03
N THR A 180 -8.81 6.53 -9.72
CA THR A 180 -8.81 6.45 -11.19
C THR A 180 -10.02 5.68 -11.73
N ARG A 181 -10.41 4.57 -11.10
CA ARG A 181 -11.55 3.74 -11.55
C ARG A 181 -12.91 4.28 -11.13
N THR A 182 -12.99 5.14 -10.13
CA THR A 182 -14.25 5.68 -9.59
C THR A 182 -14.38 7.20 -9.68
N TRP A 183 -13.52 7.85 -10.47
CA TRP A 183 -13.40 9.30 -10.55
C TRP A 183 -14.73 10.08 -10.66
N PRO A 184 -15.77 9.66 -11.43
CA PRO A 184 -17.01 10.44 -11.54
C PRO A 184 -17.80 10.53 -10.22
N ARG A 185 -17.49 9.66 -9.25
CA ARG A 185 -18.14 9.57 -7.94
C ARG A 185 -17.25 10.06 -6.79
N MET A 186 -15.97 10.35 -7.06
CA MET A 186 -15.01 10.81 -6.07
C MET A 186 -15.23 12.23 -5.51
N PRO A 187 -15.88 13.19 -6.18
CA PRO A 187 -16.04 14.54 -5.62
C PRO A 187 -16.69 14.59 -4.23
N ARG A 188 -17.57 13.63 -3.90
CA ARG A 188 -18.19 13.52 -2.57
C ARG A 188 -17.20 13.13 -1.47
N HIS A 189 -16.17 12.35 -1.81
CA HIS A 189 -15.17 11.84 -0.86
C HIS A 189 -13.86 12.63 -0.91
N ALA A 190 -13.68 13.49 -1.92
CA ALA A 190 -12.45 14.23 -2.16
C ALA A 190 -11.98 15.10 -0.99
N PRO A 191 -12.84 15.85 -0.25
CA PRO A 191 -12.39 16.64 0.90
C PRO A 191 -11.72 15.79 1.99
N LEU A 192 -12.34 14.65 2.31
CA LEU A 192 -11.85 13.74 3.33
C LEU A 192 -10.55 13.04 2.87
N LEU A 193 -10.51 12.59 1.60
CA LEU A 193 -9.31 11.99 1.03
C LEU A 193 -8.13 12.96 1.01
N TRP A 194 -8.40 14.21 0.64
CA TRP A 194 -7.40 15.28 0.63
C TRP A 194 -6.78 15.48 2.01
N GLN A 195 -7.61 15.60 3.06
CA GLN A 195 -7.13 15.75 4.44
C GLN A 195 -6.17 14.62 4.84
N HIS A 196 -6.52 13.37 4.56
CA HIS A 196 -5.67 12.22 4.92
C HIS A 196 -4.38 12.16 4.10
N LEU A 197 -4.43 12.50 2.81
CA LEU A 197 -3.25 12.50 1.93
C LEU A 197 -2.27 13.61 2.31
N VAL A 198 -2.78 14.80 2.62
CA VAL A 198 -1.95 15.93 3.05
C VAL A 198 -1.22 15.62 4.37
N VAL A 199 -1.91 15.04 5.35
CA VAL A 199 -1.30 14.60 6.60
C VAL A 199 -0.20 13.55 6.35
N LEU A 200 -0.44 12.61 5.43
CA LEU A 200 0.55 11.62 5.05
C LEU A 200 1.80 12.25 4.41
N VAL A 201 1.61 13.13 3.43
CA VAL A 201 2.73 13.81 2.75
C VAL A 201 3.54 14.64 3.76
N ALA A 202 2.87 15.38 4.66
CA ALA A 202 3.55 16.14 5.71
C ALA A 202 4.35 15.23 6.65
N LYS A 203 3.82 14.06 6.99
CA LYS A 203 4.49 13.08 7.85
C LYS A 203 5.72 12.47 7.19
N GLU A 204 5.61 12.02 5.94
CA GLU A 204 6.73 11.39 5.22
C GLU A 204 7.82 12.42 4.87
N THR A 205 7.46 13.67 4.55
CA THR A 205 8.43 14.74 4.31
C THR A 205 9.17 15.18 5.58
N ALA A 206 8.50 15.20 6.74
CA ALA A 206 9.17 15.45 8.02
C ALA A 206 10.15 14.32 8.39
N ALA A 207 9.76 13.06 8.17
CA ALA A 207 10.65 11.91 8.40
C ALA A 207 11.88 11.95 7.49
N ALA A 208 11.72 12.37 6.23
CA ALA A 208 12.82 12.56 5.29
C ALA A 208 13.77 13.71 5.66
N ALA A 209 13.29 14.74 6.38
CA ALA A 209 14.13 15.83 6.85
C ALA A 209 15.02 15.43 8.05
N GLU A 210 14.58 14.44 8.83
CA GLU A 210 15.32 13.90 9.98
C GLU A 210 16.34 12.82 9.58
N GLY A 211 16.16 12.14 8.44
CA GLY A 211 17.10 11.17 7.87
C GLY A 211 17.87 11.75 6.69
N ASP A 212 19.10 12.23 6.92
CA ASP A 212 20.12 12.69 5.95
C ASP A 212 19.68 12.91 4.48
N ALA A 213 19.63 14.19 4.10
CA ALA A 213 19.10 14.81 2.88
C ALA A 213 19.67 14.38 1.50
N SER A 214 20.19 13.16 1.32
CA SER A 214 20.87 12.78 0.07
C SER A 214 20.05 11.95 -0.94
N THR A 215 18.86 11.46 -0.59
CA THR A 215 18.13 10.48 -1.44
C THR A 215 16.80 10.97 -2.03
N VAL A 216 16.12 11.93 -1.39
CA VAL A 216 14.78 12.39 -1.84
C VAL A 216 14.84 13.34 -3.06
N SER A 217 15.99 13.95 -3.33
CA SER A 217 16.19 14.86 -4.47
C SER A 217 15.97 14.16 -5.83
N ALA A 218 16.23 12.85 -5.95
CA ALA A 218 16.09 12.14 -7.23
C ALA A 218 14.62 11.80 -7.58
N ALA A 219 13.77 11.51 -6.59
CA ALA A 219 12.37 11.15 -6.81
C ALA A 219 11.51 12.36 -7.19
N VAL A 220 11.78 13.53 -6.61
CA VAL A 220 11.13 14.80 -6.96
C VAL A 220 11.71 15.39 -8.25
N ALA A 221 13.01 15.20 -8.52
CA ALA A 221 13.66 15.66 -9.76
C ALA A 221 13.29 14.88 -11.03
N SER A 222 12.44 13.85 -10.94
CA SER A 222 12.03 13.09 -12.12
C SER A 222 11.17 13.88 -13.13
N GLY A 223 10.78 15.14 -12.84
CA GLY A 223 10.21 16.11 -13.80
C GLY A 223 8.83 15.76 -14.39
N GLN A 224 8.43 14.49 -14.29
CA GLN A 224 7.27 13.93 -14.97
C GLN A 224 5.96 14.31 -14.26
N MET A 225 5.96 14.39 -12.93
CA MET A 225 4.81 14.88 -12.16
C MET A 225 4.59 16.40 -12.31
N ARG A 226 5.67 17.17 -12.51
CA ARG A 226 5.57 18.61 -12.76
C ARG A 226 5.00 18.90 -14.14
N ALA A 227 5.47 18.18 -15.17
CA ALA A 227 4.93 18.29 -16.53
C ALA A 227 3.44 17.89 -16.60
N GLU A 228 3.02 16.85 -15.88
CA GLU A 228 1.61 16.43 -15.83
C GLU A 228 0.73 17.39 -15.01
N ALA A 229 1.25 17.99 -13.94
CA ALA A 229 0.54 19.00 -13.15
C ALA A 229 0.38 20.35 -13.89
N GLU A 230 1.43 20.80 -14.58
CA GLU A 230 1.40 21.99 -15.45
C GLU A 230 0.47 21.77 -16.65
N ALA A 231 0.48 20.58 -17.27
CA ALA A 231 -0.46 20.20 -18.33
C ALA A 231 -1.92 20.16 -17.86
N ALA A 232 -2.16 19.91 -16.57
CA ALA A 232 -3.49 19.90 -15.97
C ALA A 232 -3.99 21.27 -15.47
N GLY A 233 -3.17 22.34 -15.57
CA GLY A 233 -3.57 23.71 -15.24
C GLY A 233 -3.81 23.97 -13.74
N VAL A 234 -3.20 23.18 -12.85
CA VAL A 234 -3.39 23.30 -11.40
C VAL A 234 -2.23 24.08 -10.75
N GLU A 235 -2.26 25.41 -10.85
CA GLU A 235 -1.22 26.29 -10.27
C GLU A 235 -1.06 26.13 -8.75
N VAL A 236 -2.15 25.83 -8.02
CA VAL A 236 -2.14 25.67 -6.55
C VAL A 236 -1.33 24.44 -6.09
N VAL A 237 -1.33 23.36 -6.87
CA VAL A 237 -0.54 22.16 -6.55
C VAL A 237 0.92 22.38 -6.95
N SER A 238 1.19 23.14 -8.01
CA SER A 238 2.53 23.62 -8.34
C SER A 238 3.14 24.41 -7.18
N ASP A 239 2.39 25.32 -6.56
CA ASP A 239 2.90 26.15 -5.46
C ASP A 239 3.06 25.37 -4.15
N ALA A 240 2.16 24.44 -3.83
CA ALA A 240 2.30 23.57 -2.66
C ALA A 240 3.47 22.57 -2.82
N LEU A 241 3.64 22.03 -4.03
CA LEU A 241 4.76 21.16 -4.39
C LEU A 241 6.08 21.94 -4.42
N ALA A 242 6.08 23.15 -4.99
CA ALA A 242 7.22 24.06 -5.02
C ALA A 242 7.56 24.60 -3.63
N ALA A 243 6.59 24.79 -2.74
CA ALA A 243 6.83 25.17 -1.34
C ALA A 243 7.40 24.01 -0.52
N ALA A 244 6.97 22.77 -0.79
CA ALA A 244 7.58 21.58 -0.23
C ALA A 244 9.02 21.39 -0.76
N GLU A 245 9.25 21.60 -2.05
CA GLU A 245 10.55 21.56 -2.72
C GLU A 245 11.49 22.69 -2.23
N ALA A 246 10.97 23.90 -2.03
CA ALA A 246 11.71 25.04 -1.48
C ALA A 246 12.08 24.84 0.00
N ARG A 247 11.23 24.16 0.79
CA ARG A 247 11.55 23.76 2.17
C ARG A 247 12.60 22.66 2.22
N LEU A 248 12.63 21.76 1.24
CA LEU A 248 13.69 20.75 1.05
C LEU A 248 15.04 21.40 0.70
N MET A 249 15.04 22.51 -0.04
CA MET A 249 16.26 23.25 -0.40
C MET A 249 16.78 24.15 0.74
N GLN A 250 15.97 24.41 1.77
CA GLN A 250 16.38 25.13 2.98
C GLN A 250 16.69 24.13 4.10
N GLY A 251 17.73 23.31 3.90
CA GLY A 251 18.28 22.49 4.98
C GLY A 251 18.77 23.34 6.17
N PRO A 252 18.87 22.78 7.39
CA PRO A 252 19.26 23.53 8.57
C PRO A 252 20.66 24.12 8.40
N ALA A 253 20.78 25.44 8.60
CA ALA A 253 22.03 26.17 8.54
C ALA A 253 22.98 25.69 9.65
N VAL A 254 23.83 24.70 9.33
CA VAL A 254 24.97 24.32 10.15
C VAL A 254 26.02 25.42 10.03
N THR A 255 25.99 26.36 10.96
CA THR A 255 27.11 27.29 11.21
C THR A 255 28.21 26.54 11.94
N GLY A 256 29.09 25.88 11.18
CA GLY A 256 30.21 25.10 11.70
C GLY A 256 31.54 25.58 11.14
N SER A 257 32.25 26.34 11.96
CA SER A 257 33.57 26.96 11.73
C SER A 257 34.63 25.98 11.21
N LEU A 258 35.34 26.41 10.16
CA LEU A 258 36.51 25.75 9.57
C LEU A 258 37.73 25.84 10.51
N GLY A 259 38.25 24.70 10.93
CA GLY A 259 39.58 24.55 11.54
C GLY A 259 40.41 23.54 10.76
N ASN A 260 41.13 24.01 9.74
CA ASN A 260 42.12 23.22 8.99
C ASN A 260 43.48 23.26 9.69
N THR A 261 44.09 22.10 9.93
CA THR A 261 45.55 21.92 9.80
C THR A 261 45.83 20.54 9.22
N ALA A 262 46.32 20.52 7.98
CA ALA A 262 46.85 19.37 7.27
C ALA A 262 48.38 19.36 7.35
N SER A 263 48.97 18.19 7.56
CA SER A 263 50.32 17.77 7.14
C SER A 263 50.47 16.30 7.56
N ALA A 264 51.16 15.37 6.89
CA ALA A 264 51.64 15.17 5.52
C ALA A 264 52.13 13.69 5.48
N SER A 265 52.35 13.17 4.26
CA SER A 265 53.21 12.02 3.90
C SER A 265 52.75 10.56 4.15
N THR A 266 52.46 9.90 3.04
CA THR A 266 52.75 8.50 2.63
C THR A 266 54.30 8.31 2.49
N PRO A 267 54.91 7.11 2.26
CA PRO A 267 54.34 5.86 1.73
C PRO A 267 54.94 4.48 2.19
N ALA A 268 54.29 3.43 1.65
CA ALA A 268 54.87 2.20 1.08
C ALA A 268 54.93 0.87 1.88
N ALA A 269 54.41 -0.15 1.17
CA ALA A 269 54.75 -1.57 1.15
C ALA A 269 54.28 -2.50 2.29
N SER A 270 53.36 -3.41 1.99
CA SER A 270 53.71 -4.79 1.56
C SER A 270 52.44 -5.63 1.33
N ALA A 271 52.57 -6.60 0.43
CA ALA A 271 51.49 -7.40 -0.13
C ALA A 271 51.14 -8.65 0.69
N ALA A 272 49.88 -9.09 0.50
CA ALA A 272 49.42 -10.48 0.46
C ALA A 272 49.59 -11.37 1.71
N ALA A 273 48.48 -11.66 2.41
CA ALA A 273 48.04 -13.01 2.76
C ALA A 273 46.75 -12.99 3.62
N ALA A 274 46.00 -14.10 3.54
CA ALA A 274 44.96 -14.57 4.44
C ALA A 274 43.51 -14.11 4.19
N ALA A 275 42.89 -14.81 3.24
CA ALA A 275 41.47 -15.16 3.31
C ALA A 275 41.17 -16.01 4.56
N ALA A 276 39.92 -15.88 5.03
CA ALA A 276 39.20 -16.75 5.96
C ALA A 276 39.62 -16.72 7.44
N ALA A 277 39.00 -15.83 8.23
CA ALA A 277 38.22 -16.16 9.43
C ALA A 277 37.98 -14.92 10.30
N ALA A 278 36.81 -14.29 10.18
CA ALA A 278 36.15 -13.61 11.30
C ALA A 278 34.71 -13.27 10.90
N ALA A 279 33.84 -14.26 11.08
CA ALA A 279 32.42 -14.05 11.22
C ALA A 279 32.16 -13.04 12.34
N GLY A 280 31.29 -12.06 12.10
CA GLY A 280 30.80 -11.16 13.15
C GLY A 280 31.06 -9.68 12.93
N VAL A 281 30.72 -9.14 11.75
CA VAL A 281 30.50 -7.69 11.61
C VAL A 281 29.05 -7.46 11.20
N LYS A 282 28.37 -6.71 12.07
CA LYS A 282 26.95 -6.38 12.12
C LYS A 282 26.39 -5.96 10.77
N ASN A 283 25.52 -6.79 10.21
CA ASN A 283 24.62 -6.43 9.11
C ASN A 283 23.48 -5.55 9.67
N LYS A 284 23.76 -4.27 9.95
CA LYS A 284 22.74 -3.27 10.34
C LYS A 284 22.35 -2.37 9.16
N GLN A 285 23.22 -2.25 8.15
CA GLN A 285 23.03 -1.35 7.01
C GLN A 285 22.09 -1.89 5.91
N SER A 286 21.77 -3.19 5.88
CA SER A 286 20.85 -3.75 4.88
C SER A 286 19.36 -3.67 5.25
N ARG A 287 19.03 -3.20 6.47
CA ARG A 287 17.64 -3.02 6.92
C ARG A 287 17.12 -1.61 6.64
N ASP A 288 18.00 -0.62 6.67
CA ASP A 288 17.63 0.79 6.51
C ASP A 288 17.32 1.12 5.03
N SER A 289 18.09 0.56 4.09
CA SER A 289 17.87 0.79 2.64
C SER A 289 16.52 0.29 2.12
N GLY A 290 15.88 -0.67 2.79
CA GLY A 290 14.54 -1.16 2.43
C GLY A 290 13.41 -0.28 2.97
N SER A 291 13.66 0.48 4.05
CA SER A 291 12.70 1.43 4.62
C SER A 291 12.58 2.66 3.73
N ASP A 292 13.73 3.18 3.26
CA ASP A 292 13.80 4.41 2.48
C ASP A 292 13.08 4.26 1.14
N ALA A 293 13.31 3.15 0.42
CA ALA A 293 12.63 2.86 -0.85
C ALA A 293 11.10 2.70 -0.69
N ALA A 294 10.65 2.19 0.45
CA ALA A 294 9.22 2.07 0.74
C ALA A 294 8.61 3.45 1.03
N GLN A 295 9.31 4.31 1.78
CA GLN A 295 8.90 5.69 2.06
C GLN A 295 8.81 6.54 0.80
N ASP A 296 9.80 6.44 -0.10
CA ASP A 296 9.77 7.12 -1.40
C ASP A 296 8.55 6.69 -2.23
N ALA A 297 8.24 5.39 -2.23
CA ALA A 297 7.05 4.89 -2.91
C ALA A 297 5.75 5.44 -2.28
N VAL A 298 5.67 5.56 -0.95
CA VAL A 298 4.51 6.17 -0.27
C VAL A 298 4.30 7.58 -0.80
N LEU A 299 5.36 8.39 -0.80
CA LEU A 299 5.32 9.80 -1.16
C LEU A 299 4.91 10.00 -2.64
N VAL A 300 5.48 9.22 -3.55
CA VAL A 300 5.11 9.26 -4.98
C VAL A 300 3.63 8.91 -5.19
N HIS A 301 3.13 7.82 -4.59
CA HIS A 301 1.73 7.43 -4.74
C HIS A 301 0.78 8.42 -4.06
N ALA A 302 1.16 9.00 -2.92
CA ALA A 302 0.35 9.99 -2.21
C ALA A 302 0.22 11.28 -3.04
N LEU A 303 1.31 11.78 -3.59
CA LEU A 303 1.32 12.96 -4.48
C LEU A 303 0.51 12.71 -5.76
N HIS A 304 0.66 11.53 -6.36
CA HIS A 304 -0.15 11.15 -7.52
C HIS A 304 -1.64 11.09 -7.17
N ALA A 305 -2.03 10.55 -6.01
CA ALA A 305 -3.41 10.58 -5.54
C ALA A 305 -3.93 12.02 -5.34
N CYS A 306 -3.11 12.92 -4.78
CA CYS A 306 -3.44 14.34 -4.65
C CYS A 306 -3.69 15.01 -6.01
N LEU A 307 -2.80 14.78 -6.99
CA LEU A 307 -2.95 15.28 -8.36
C LEU A 307 -4.22 14.74 -9.03
N LEU A 308 -4.50 13.44 -8.88
CA LEU A 308 -5.73 12.83 -9.39
C LEU A 308 -6.98 13.45 -8.76
N LEU A 309 -6.98 13.74 -7.46
CA LEU A 309 -8.11 14.40 -6.82
C LEU A 309 -8.29 15.83 -7.31
N ALA A 310 -7.20 16.60 -7.43
CA ALA A 310 -7.26 17.98 -7.90
C ALA A 310 -7.79 18.08 -9.33
N THR A 311 -7.32 17.20 -10.23
CA THR A 311 -7.80 17.13 -11.61
C THR A 311 -9.25 16.67 -11.71
N CYS A 312 -9.64 15.64 -10.95
CA CYS A 312 -11.01 15.12 -10.96
C CYS A 312 -12.03 16.10 -10.33
N CYS A 313 -11.57 16.97 -9.43
CA CYS A 313 -12.43 17.87 -8.66
C CYS A 313 -12.27 19.35 -9.05
N ALA A 314 -11.59 19.67 -10.15
CA ALA A 314 -11.32 21.05 -10.57
C ALA A 314 -12.59 21.94 -10.63
N GLY A 315 -13.75 21.36 -10.98
CA GLY A 315 -15.04 22.05 -11.01
C GLY A 315 -15.83 22.10 -9.70
N SER A 316 -15.34 21.49 -8.61
CA SER A 316 -16.07 21.38 -7.34
C SER A 316 -15.64 22.48 -6.36
N GLN A 317 -16.48 23.51 -6.17
CA GLN A 317 -16.21 24.57 -5.20
C GLN A 317 -16.05 24.05 -3.76
N ALA A 318 -16.80 23.00 -3.39
CA ALA A 318 -16.72 22.38 -2.08
C ALA A 318 -15.35 21.71 -1.83
N PHE A 319 -14.73 21.19 -2.89
CA PHE A 319 -13.38 20.64 -2.80
C PHE A 319 -12.36 21.75 -2.54
N TRP A 320 -12.38 22.82 -3.33
CA TRP A 320 -11.45 23.94 -3.17
C TRP A 320 -11.60 24.68 -1.84
N ALA A 321 -12.82 24.78 -1.30
CA ALA A 321 -13.03 25.31 0.05
C ALA A 321 -12.34 24.43 1.12
N ALA A 322 -12.49 23.11 1.02
CA ALA A 322 -11.82 22.18 1.94
C ALA A 322 -10.29 22.20 1.81
N VAL A 323 -9.76 22.35 0.58
CA VAL A 323 -8.33 22.52 0.34
C VAL A 323 -7.82 23.78 1.04
N GLY A 324 -8.49 24.93 0.86
CA GLY A 324 -8.11 26.18 1.52
C GLY A 324 -8.15 26.12 3.05
N ASP A 325 -9.12 25.41 3.63
CA ASP A 325 -9.19 25.21 5.08
C ASP A 325 -8.05 24.31 5.58
N THR A 326 -7.69 23.26 4.83
CA THR A 326 -6.54 22.41 5.20
C THR A 326 -5.21 23.18 5.17
N GLU A 327 -4.99 24.02 4.18
CA GLU A 327 -3.79 24.85 4.11
C GLU A 327 -3.67 25.79 5.31
N ARG A 328 -4.78 26.43 5.72
CA ARG A 328 -4.82 27.26 6.92
C ARG A 328 -4.48 26.47 8.17
N THR A 329 -5.02 25.26 8.32
CA THR A 329 -4.71 24.40 9.48
C THR A 329 -3.25 23.96 9.51
N LEU A 330 -2.65 23.64 8.35
CA LEU A 330 -1.24 23.28 8.26
C LEU A 330 -0.32 24.48 8.51
N GLN A 331 -0.68 25.67 8.03
CA GLN A 331 0.07 26.90 8.29
C GLN A 331 0.06 27.24 9.79
N LEU A 332 -1.08 27.10 10.45
CA LEU A 332 -1.21 27.28 11.90
C LEU A 332 -0.39 26.23 12.68
N ALA A 333 -0.43 24.96 12.26
CA ALA A 333 0.36 23.90 12.88
C ALA A 333 1.88 24.09 12.67
N GLY A 334 2.30 24.53 11.48
CA GLY A 334 3.70 24.84 11.19
C GLY A 334 4.24 26.04 11.97
N HIS A 335 3.43 27.08 12.19
CA HIS A 335 3.79 28.19 13.09
C HIS A 335 3.88 27.78 14.55
N ALA A 336 3.02 26.85 15.01
CA ALA A 336 3.10 26.32 16.37
C ALA A 336 4.36 25.45 16.60
N ALA A 337 4.84 24.73 15.57
CA ALA A 337 6.09 23.95 15.65
C ALA A 337 7.36 24.83 15.58
N ALA A 338 7.31 25.95 14.86
CA ALA A 338 8.45 26.88 14.72
C ALA A 338 8.68 27.77 15.96
N HIS A 339 7.67 27.94 16.81
CA HIS A 339 7.79 28.61 18.11
C HIS A 339 7.44 27.62 19.23
N PRO A 340 8.39 26.82 19.74
CA PRO A 340 8.22 26.17 21.01
C PRO A 340 8.15 27.26 22.07
N THR A 341 6.93 27.68 22.40
CA THR A 341 6.70 28.61 23.50
C THR A 341 7.22 27.94 24.77
N GLN A 342 8.30 28.52 25.31
CA GLN A 342 8.72 28.34 26.69
C GLN A 342 7.57 28.79 27.60
N HIS A 343 6.60 27.92 27.84
CA HIS A 343 5.72 28.03 28.99
C HIS A 343 6.06 26.93 29.97
N SER A 344 6.99 27.32 30.84
CA SER A 344 7.26 26.74 32.15
C SER A 344 5.98 26.36 32.90
N ALA A 345 6.00 25.13 33.41
CA ALA A 345 5.57 24.77 34.76
C ALA A 345 4.30 25.45 35.32
N GLN A 346 3.17 24.75 35.22
CA GLN A 346 2.19 24.69 36.30
C GLN A 346 1.55 23.29 36.30
N ARG A 347 2.12 22.40 37.11
CA ARG A 347 1.43 21.18 37.57
C ARG A 347 0.30 21.64 38.49
N ALA A 348 -0.95 21.41 38.10
CA ALA A 348 -2.06 21.37 39.03
C ALA A 348 -2.17 19.94 39.62
N PRO A 349 -2.40 19.80 40.94
CA PRO A 349 -2.48 18.52 41.61
C PRO A 349 -3.82 17.83 41.34
N TRP A 350 -3.76 16.54 41.00
CA TRP A 350 -4.91 15.65 41.06
C TRP A 350 -5.35 15.52 42.51
N GLN A 351 -6.44 16.19 42.88
CA GLN A 351 -7.13 15.94 44.14
C GLN A 351 -7.83 14.58 44.06
N ALA A 352 -7.43 13.70 44.97
CA ALA A 352 -8.17 12.51 45.34
C ALA A 352 -9.49 12.92 45.99
N GLY A 353 -10.61 12.59 45.35
CA GLY A 353 -11.93 12.56 45.97
C GLY A 353 -12.24 11.13 46.39
N SER A 354 -11.98 10.85 47.66
CA SER A 354 -12.46 9.68 48.40
C SER A 354 -13.83 9.99 48.99
N ASP A 355 -14.58 8.92 49.24
CA ASP A 355 -15.78 8.80 50.08
C ASP A 355 -17.13 9.07 49.40
N ASP A 356 -18.23 8.38 49.68
CA ASP A 356 -18.54 7.03 50.16
C ASP A 356 -20.09 6.95 50.13
N ASN A 357 -20.64 5.74 50.05
CA ASN A 357 -22.00 5.33 50.46
C ASN A 357 -23.29 5.85 49.77
N GLY A 358 -24.15 4.86 49.44
CA GLY A 358 -25.57 5.03 49.14
C GLY A 358 -26.26 3.73 48.72
N GLN A 359 -26.45 2.81 49.67
CA GLN A 359 -27.32 1.62 49.56
C GLN A 359 -28.82 1.96 49.42
N GLY A 360 -29.57 1.05 48.79
CA GLY A 360 -31.03 0.87 48.89
C GLY A 360 -31.77 1.21 47.58
N ALA A 361 -32.63 0.37 47.00
CA ALA A 361 -33.28 -0.87 47.41
C ALA A 361 -33.60 -1.73 46.18
#